data_AF-A0A2E7MXT8-F1
#
_entry.id   AF-A0A2E7MXT8-F1
#
_cell.length_a   1.000
_cell.length_b   1.000
_cell.length_c   1.000
_cell.angle_alpha   90.00
_cell.angle_beta   90.00
_cell.angle_gamma   90.00
#
_symmetry.space_group_name_H-M   'P 1'
#
loop_
_entity.id
_entity.type
_entity.pdbx_description
1 polymer ?
#
loop_
_entity_poly.entity_id
_entity_poly.type
_entity_poly.pdbx_seq_one_letter_code
_entity_poly.pdbx_strand_id
1 'polypeptide(L)' 'MKTLICSFLILTGLFLVAGSAGDCDGKCMDQANTLSEMFALAGIGLTLMIAGLLPLAISDSERD' A
#
# COMPACT_ATOMS: atom_id res chain seq x y z
N MET A 1 8.10 -12.24 -14.71
CA MET A 1 6.89 -11.40 -14.62
C MET A 1 6.27 -11.40 -13.22
N LYS A 2 6.17 -12.54 -12.53
CA LYS A 2 5.60 -12.64 -11.16
C LYS A 2 6.23 -11.67 -10.15
N THR A 3 7.56 -11.63 -10.07
CA THR A 3 8.29 -10.69 -9.19
C THR A 3 7.93 -9.23 -9.44
N LEU A 4 7.86 -8.81 -10.72
CA LEU A 4 7.52 -7.43 -11.07
C LEU A 4 6.11 -7.06 -10.59
N ILE A 5 5.13 -7.94 -10.77
CA ILE A 5 3.74 -7.70 -10.33
C ILE A 5 3.68 -7.63 -8.80
N CYS A 6 4.34 -8.55 -8.10
CA CYS A 6 4.39 -8.54 -6.63
C CYS A 6 5.06 -7.29 -6.07
N SER A 7 6.24 -6.91 -6.61
CA SER A 7 6.93 -5.70 -6.19
C SER A 7 6.13 -4.44 -6.50
N PHE A 8 5.41 -4.41 -7.64
CA PHE A 8 4.51 -3.31 -7.97
C PHE A 8 3.36 -3.19 -6.96
N LEU A 9 2.69 -4.30 -6.62
CA LEU A 9 1.62 -4.32 -5.62
C LEU A 9 2.09 -3.81 -4.24
N ILE A 10 3.28 -4.23 -3.80
CA ILE A 10 3.88 -3.78 -2.54
C ILE A 10 4.15 -2.27 -2.59
N LEU A 11 4.83 -1.77 -3.63
CA LEU A 11 5.16 -0.36 -3.75
C LEU A 11 3.91 0.52 -3.85
N THR A 12 2.94 0.13 -4.67
CA THR A 12 1.66 0.87 -4.79
C THR A 12 0.91 0.87 -3.46
N GLY A 13 0.89 -0.25 -2.73
CA GLY A 13 0.29 -0.31 -1.41
C GLY A 13 0.98 0.60 -0.40
N LEU A 14 2.32 0.66 -0.41
CA LEU A 14 3.10 1.57 0.44
C LEU A 14 2.80 3.04 0.16
N PHE A 15 2.76 3.43 -1.11
CA PHE A 15 2.41 4.82 -1.48
C PHE A 15 0.98 5.18 -1.08
N LEU A 16 0.03 4.24 -1.20
CA LEU A 16 -1.35 4.49 -0.81
C LEU A 16 -1.52 4.65 0.71
N VAL A 17 -0.79 3.88 1.52
CA VAL A 17 -0.75 4.07 2.99
C VAL A 17 -0.06 5.38 3.35
N ALA A 18 1.08 5.68 2.74
CA ALA A 18 1.82 6.92 3.03
C ALA A 18 1.04 8.18 2.65
N GLY A 19 0.23 8.12 1.58
CA GLY A 19 -0.62 9.23 1.12
C GLY A 19 -2.06 9.19 1.62
N SER A 20 -2.45 8.26 2.52
CA SER A 20 -3.86 8.02 2.83
C SER A 20 -4.55 9.19 3.52
N ALA A 21 -3.78 10.02 4.24
CA ALA A 21 -4.30 11.21 4.90
C ALA A 21 -4.72 12.30 3.90
N GLY A 22 -4.19 12.26 2.67
CA GLY A 22 -4.49 13.27 1.66
C GLY A 22 -4.05 14.67 2.05
N ASP A 23 -3.17 14.80 3.06
CA ASP A 23 -2.62 16.06 3.50
C ASP A 23 -1.25 16.27 2.86
N CYS A 24 -0.94 17.51 2.47
CA CYS A 24 0.42 17.87 2.06
C CYS A 24 1.28 18.08 3.32
N ASP A 25 1.44 17.02 4.13
CA ASP A 25 2.25 17.04 5.37
C ASP A 25 1.80 18.15 6.33
N GLY A 26 0.50 18.16 6.66
CA GLY A 26 -0.10 19.17 7.52
C GLY A 26 -0.27 20.57 6.92
N LYS A 27 0.20 20.85 5.69
CA LYS A 27 0.03 22.18 5.05
C LYS A 27 -1.31 22.40 4.36
N CYS A 28 -2.00 21.32 4.02
CA CYS A 28 -3.25 21.32 3.26
C CYS A 28 -4.35 20.58 4.03
N MET A 29 -4.48 20.87 5.33
CA MET A 29 -5.43 20.16 6.21
C MET A 29 -6.90 20.41 5.84
N ASP A 30 -7.19 21.56 5.23
CA ASP A 30 -8.46 21.92 4.64
C ASP A 30 -8.87 21.03 3.45
N GLN A 31 -7.93 20.27 2.89
CA GLN A 31 -8.13 19.29 1.81
C GLN A 31 -7.88 17.85 2.27
N ALA A 32 -7.58 17.65 3.55
CA ALA A 32 -7.29 16.33 4.10
C ALA A 32 -8.53 15.43 4.07
N ASN A 33 -8.29 14.13 3.91
CA ASN A 33 -9.33 13.12 3.99
C ASN A 33 -9.93 13.07 5.41
N THR A 34 -11.20 12.72 5.52
CA THR A 34 -11.79 12.37 6.82
C THR A 34 -11.09 11.14 7.41
N LEU A 35 -11.19 10.96 8.74
CA LEU A 35 -10.60 9.77 9.39
C LEU A 35 -11.09 8.45 8.77
N SER A 36 -12.37 8.37 8.41
CA SER A 36 -12.94 7.19 7.75
C SER A 36 -12.30 6.91 6.39
N GLU A 37 -12.10 7.94 5.58
CA GLU A 37 -11.49 7.81 4.25
C GLU A 37 -10.00 7.47 4.36
N MET A 38 -9.29 8.10 5.31
CA MET A 38 -7.90 7.78 5.61
C MET A 38 -7.75 6.29 5.98
N PHE A 39 -8.56 5.78 6.91
CA PHE A 39 -8.50 4.37 7.29
C PHE A 39 -8.90 3.43 6.16
N ALA A 40 -9.87 3.80 5.33
CA ALA A 40 -10.24 3.00 4.16
C ALA A 40 -9.09 2.91 3.15
N LEU A 41 -8.47 4.04 2.79
CA LEU A 41 -7.33 4.09 1.86
C LEU A 41 -6.10 3.37 2.43
N ALA A 42 -5.79 3.58 3.70
CA ALA A 42 -4.71 2.86 4.38
C ALA A 42 -4.99 1.35 4.42
N GLY A 43 -6.23 0.93 4.68
CA GLY A 43 -6.63 -0.48 4.65
C GLY A 43 -6.49 -1.11 3.25
N ILE A 44 -6.87 -0.39 2.20
CA ILE A 44 -6.65 -0.83 0.82
C ILE A 44 -5.16 -0.97 0.52
N GLY A 45 -4.35 0.03 0.90
CA GLY A 45 -2.91 0.01 0.68
C GLY A 45 -2.21 -1.15 1.40
N LEU A 46 -2.62 -1.41 2.64
CA LEU A 46 -2.14 -2.54 3.43
C LEU A 46 -2.54 -3.89 2.81
N THR A 47 -3.75 -3.99 2.27
CA THR A 47 -4.23 -5.18 1.56
C THR A 47 -3.43 -5.45 0.29
N LEU A 48 -3.10 -4.40 -0.49
CA LEU A 48 -2.24 -4.52 -1.68
C LEU A 48 -0.82 -4.97 -1.31
N MET A 49 -0.27 -4.44 -0.21
CA MET A 49 1.03 -4.87 0.30
C MET A 49 1.03 -6.34 0.69
N ILE A 50 0.03 -6.81 1.42
CA ILE A 50 -0.12 -8.22 1.80
C ILE A 50 -0.29 -9.10 0.55
N ALA A 51 -1.11 -8.67 -0.41
CA ALA A 51 -1.35 -9.39 -1.66
C ALA A 51 -0.11 -9.50 -2.55
N GLY A 52 0.82 -8.54 -2.47
CA GLY A 52 2.12 -8.62 -3.14
C GLY A 52 3.17 -9.43 -2.36
N LEU A 53 3.23 -9.24 -1.04
CA LEU A 53 4.26 -9.81 -0.16
C LEU A 53 4.11 -11.32 0.04
N LEU A 54 2.91 -11.81 0.36
CA LEU A 54 2.64 -13.23 0.61
C LEU A 54 3.06 -14.12 -0.57
N PRO A 55 2.56 -13.92 -1.80
CA PRO A 55 2.94 -14.78 -2.94
C PRO A 55 4.41 -14.61 -3.33
N LEU A 56 5.02 -13.44 -3.07
CA LEU A 56 6.44 -13.24 -3.31
C LEU A 56 7.28 -14.08 -2.34
N ALA A 57 6.98 -14.00 -1.03
CA ALA A 57 7.67 -14.76 0.01
C ALA A 57 7.54 -16.27 -0.20
N ILE A 58 6.33 -16.76 -0.49
CA ILE A 58 6.09 -18.18 -0.77
C ILE A 58 6.86 -18.61 -2.03
N SER A 59 6.86 -17.79 -3.08
CA SER A 59 7.59 -18.12 -4.32
C SER A 59 9.11 -18.05 -4.22
N ASP A 60 9.63 -17.44 -3.15
CA ASP A 60 11.05 -17.43 -2.84
C ASP A 60 11.43 -18.71 -2.10
N SER A 61 10.61 -19.12 -1.12
CA SER A 61 10.76 -20.39 -0.39
C SER A 61 10.69 -21.65 -1.25
N GLU A 62 10.06 -21.58 -2.44
CA GLU A 62 9.98 -22.70 -3.39
C GLU A 62 11.15 -22.74 -4.39
N ARG A 63 12.05 -21.74 -4.34
CA ARG A 63 13.21 -21.62 -5.22
C ARG A 63 14.51 -22.11 -4.56
N ASP A 64 14.45 -22.45 -3.27
CA ASP A 64 15.50 -23.10 -2.47
C ASP A 64 15.19 -24.60 -2.28
#